data_AF-A0A371FH46-F1
#
_entry.id   AF-A0A371FH46-F1
#
_cell.length_a   1.000
_cell.length_b   1.000
_cell.length_c   1.000
_cell.angle_alpha   90.00
_cell.angle_beta   90.00
_cell.angle_gamma   90.00
#
_symmetry.space_group_name_H-M   'P 1'
#
loop_
_entity.id
_entity.type
_entity.pdbx_description
1 polymer ?
#
loop_
_entity_poly.entity_id
_entity_poly.type
_entity_poly.pdbx_seq_one_letter_code
_entity_poly.pdbx_strand_id
1 'polypeptide(L)'
;MVYATQCRMGTRITFKFQERYFQHEMSGSGRVERARKPRTTHGFKLDCSYLKKQGGVGVTFKGVTAESKARIETIYKDSMLANYVPVYVMLPLGVVTDDNVLEDKVGLKNKLKELHAAGVDGVMVDVWWGIVESKPQQYDWSAYRTLFQLVQDCKLKLQAIMSFHQCGENVGDCVFIPLPKWVLEIGKSNPDIFYTNHKGVTNKECISIGVDNQPLFHGRTPIELYTDYMTSFRDNMEDFLESELMIDIEVGLGPAGELRYPSYTQNLGWVFPGIGEFQCYDKYLKADFKEAAATAGHPEWELPDNAGESNDVPESTEFFRPGGTYQTEKGKFFLTWYSNKLLTHGDEILDKANDVFLGCKVKLAAKILINQVAGIHWWYKTESHAAELTSGYYNLHHRDGYRPIARMLSRHNAILNFTCLEMRNHEQPAEACSGVQELVQRVLSGGWMENLEVAGENALARYDCEAYNQILLNARPNGINRYGPPTLKMYGVTYLRLSDVLMQETNFDTFKAFVRKMHANLDYSPDPERYYHFTVPMEPSKTKIPLEVLLEATKPVKPYSWYKETDMKLGHVTGFLDYIVAIIFRIFKLKLN
;
A
#
# COMPACT_ATOMS: atom_id res chain seq x y z
N MET A 1 -35.17 -28.09 -34.80
CA MET A 1 -35.93 -28.49 -36.00
C MET A 1 -37.13 -27.54 -36.09
N VAL A 2 -37.31 -26.89 -37.24
CA VAL A 2 -38.51 -26.14 -37.72
C VAL A 2 -38.86 -24.78 -37.04
N TYR A 3 -38.68 -23.70 -37.84
CA TYR A 3 -39.50 -22.49 -38.15
C TYR A 3 -40.83 -22.26 -37.37
N ALA A 4 -41.46 -21.07 -37.28
CA ALA A 4 -41.17 -19.64 -37.50
C ALA A 4 -42.42 -18.83 -37.05
N THR A 5 -42.21 -17.57 -36.62
CA THR A 5 -43.08 -16.36 -36.68
C THR A 5 -44.62 -16.45 -36.62
N GLN A 6 -45.29 -15.64 -35.78
CA GLN A 6 -45.80 -14.28 -36.11
C GLN A 6 -46.51 -13.58 -34.92
N CYS A 7 -46.48 -12.24 -34.95
CA CYS A 7 -46.89 -11.24 -33.96
C CYS A 7 -48.34 -11.27 -33.42
N ARG A 8 -48.54 -10.76 -32.19
CA ARG A 8 -49.49 -9.66 -31.88
C ARG A 8 -49.27 -9.05 -30.48
N MET A 9 -49.55 -7.74 -30.43
CA MET A 9 -49.49 -6.74 -29.35
C MET A 9 -49.98 -7.15 -27.95
N GLY A 10 -49.40 -6.50 -26.91
CA GLY A 10 -50.19 -5.99 -25.78
C GLY A 10 -49.85 -6.45 -24.36
N THR A 11 -48.97 -5.70 -23.70
CA THR A 11 -49.07 -5.18 -22.31
C THR A 11 -49.12 -6.13 -21.09
N ARG A 12 -48.13 -5.91 -20.19
CA ARG A 12 -48.03 -6.10 -18.72
C ARG A 12 -48.34 -7.48 -18.11
N ILE A 13 -47.31 -8.09 -17.53
CA ILE A 13 -47.44 -9.14 -16.51
C ILE A 13 -46.65 -8.73 -15.25
N THR A 14 -47.37 -8.70 -14.14
CA THR A 14 -46.86 -8.48 -12.78
C THR A 14 -46.57 -9.83 -12.14
N PHE A 15 -45.36 -10.05 -11.60
CA PHE A 15 -45.04 -11.27 -10.85
C PHE A 15 -44.89 -10.95 -9.35
N LYS A 16 -45.70 -11.61 -8.52
CA LYS A 16 -45.51 -11.77 -7.07
C LYS A 16 -45.13 -13.22 -6.83
N PHE A 17 -43.97 -13.48 -6.22
CA PHE A 17 -43.63 -14.77 -5.65
C PHE A 17 -43.63 -14.65 -4.13
N GLN A 18 -44.28 -15.62 -3.48
CA GLN A 18 -44.49 -15.70 -2.04
C GLN A 18 -43.73 -16.94 -1.55
N GLU A 19 -42.74 -16.74 -0.67
CA GLU A 19 -41.96 -17.81 -0.04
C GLU A 19 -42.80 -18.54 1.02
N ARG A 20 -42.72 -19.87 1.06
CA ARG A 20 -43.25 -20.70 2.15
C ARG A 20 -42.10 -21.18 3.03
N TYR A 21 -42.18 -20.85 4.31
CA TYR A 21 -41.32 -21.36 5.38
C TYR A 21 -41.69 -22.79 5.76
N PHE A 22 -40.67 -23.60 6.06
CA PHE A 22 -40.78 -24.91 6.73
C PHE A 22 -41.03 -24.70 8.23
N GLN A 23 -41.99 -25.45 8.79
CA GLN A 23 -42.34 -25.48 10.20
C GLN A 23 -41.48 -26.48 10.98
N HIS A 24 -41.04 -26.06 12.18
CA HIS A 24 -40.62 -26.92 13.27
C HIS A 24 -41.84 -27.22 14.17
N GLU A 25 -42.12 -28.49 14.45
CA GLU A 25 -43.01 -28.91 15.53
C GLU A 25 -42.19 -29.30 16.76
N MET A 26 -42.60 -28.82 17.94
CA MET A 26 -42.72 -29.62 19.17
C MET A 26 -43.60 -28.88 20.19
N SER A 27 -44.42 -29.68 20.85
CA SER A 27 -45.63 -29.44 21.63
C SER A 27 -45.47 -28.76 23.01
N GLY A 28 -46.55 -28.13 23.51
CA GLY A 28 -46.75 -28.01 24.98
C GLY A 28 -47.69 -26.92 25.52
N SER A 29 -49.00 -27.13 25.41
CA SER A 29 -50.13 -26.75 26.30
C SER A 29 -50.18 -25.43 27.12
N GLY A 30 -51.33 -24.71 27.01
CA GLY A 30 -51.88 -23.92 28.12
C GLY A 30 -52.93 -22.82 27.79
N ARG A 31 -54.23 -23.17 27.86
CA ARG A 31 -55.46 -22.35 28.14
C ARG A 31 -55.66 -20.97 27.45
N VAL A 32 -56.58 -20.84 26.48
CA VAL A 32 -58.06 -20.59 26.53
C VAL A 32 -58.47 -19.23 27.14
N GLU A 33 -58.95 -18.28 26.30
CA GLU A 33 -60.35 -17.78 26.29
C GLU A 33 -60.62 -16.79 25.13
N ARG A 34 -61.83 -16.87 24.54
CA ARG A 34 -62.38 -16.04 23.47
C ARG A 34 -63.21 -14.89 24.06
N ALA A 35 -63.16 -13.69 23.47
CA ALA A 35 -64.34 -12.79 23.43
C ALA A 35 -64.34 -11.78 22.26
N ARG A 36 -65.34 -11.98 21.37
CA ARG A 36 -66.16 -11.08 20.53
C ARG A 36 -65.70 -9.65 20.11
N LYS A 37 -65.76 -9.41 18.78
CA LYS A 37 -65.89 -8.11 18.07
C LYS A 37 -67.30 -7.49 18.28
N PRO A 38 -67.53 -6.16 18.09
CA PRO A 38 -67.87 -5.61 16.76
C PRO A 38 -67.42 -4.16 16.42
N ARG A 39 -67.40 -3.86 15.10
CA ARG A 39 -67.71 -2.62 14.31
C ARG A 39 -67.88 -1.28 15.08
N THR A 40 -67.48 -0.08 14.62
CA THR A 40 -67.52 0.54 13.28
C THR A 40 -66.75 1.88 13.26
N THR A 41 -66.52 2.40 12.05
CA THR A 41 -65.85 3.63 11.58
C THR A 41 -66.39 4.98 12.09
N HIS A 42 -65.53 6.01 12.21
CA HIS A 42 -65.47 7.25 11.40
C HIS A 42 -64.54 8.35 12.01
N GLY A 43 -63.65 8.91 11.19
CA GLY A 43 -63.53 10.37 10.96
C GLY A 43 -62.85 11.33 11.97
N PHE A 44 -61.63 11.76 11.59
CA PHE A 44 -61.09 13.14 11.56
C PHE A 44 -60.77 13.99 12.83
N LYS A 45 -59.44 14.26 12.93
CA LYS A 45 -58.69 15.55 12.99
C LYS A 45 -58.63 16.44 14.25
N LEU A 46 -57.39 16.94 14.45
CA LEU A 46 -56.91 18.17 15.15
C LEU A 46 -56.91 18.10 16.69
N ASP A 47 -55.94 18.60 17.47
CA ASP A 47 -54.74 19.39 17.23
C ASP A 47 -53.84 19.38 18.50
N CYS A 48 -52.61 19.89 18.35
CA CYS A 48 -51.76 20.57 19.34
C CYS A 48 -51.15 19.84 20.57
N SER A 49 -49.80 19.87 20.55
CA SER A 49 -48.91 20.47 21.57
C SER A 49 -48.21 19.59 22.63
N TYR A 50 -46.87 19.67 22.55
CA TYR A 50 -45.85 19.53 23.60
C TYR A 50 -45.65 18.19 24.31
N LEU A 51 -44.57 17.47 23.94
CA LEU A 51 -43.51 17.08 24.88
C LEU A 51 -42.18 16.85 24.12
N LYS A 52 -41.10 17.37 24.72
CA LYS A 52 -39.74 17.53 24.22
C LYS A 52 -38.88 16.27 24.40
N LYS A 53 -37.85 16.18 23.53
CA LYS A 53 -36.47 15.65 23.74
C LYS A 53 -36.30 14.16 24.06
N GLN A 54 -35.80 13.39 23.08
CA GLN A 54 -34.37 13.14 22.84
C GLN A 54 -34.24 12.30 21.56
N GLY A 55 -33.50 12.80 20.57
CA GLY A 55 -33.31 12.14 19.28
C GLY A 55 -31.95 12.46 18.69
N GLY A 56 -31.25 11.39 18.33
CA GLY A 56 -29.99 11.24 17.57
C GLY A 56 -29.26 12.48 17.10
N VAL A 57 -27.98 12.57 17.52
CA VAL A 57 -26.98 13.43 16.87
C VAL A 57 -26.74 12.88 15.45
N GLY A 58 -27.40 13.50 14.47
CA GLY A 58 -27.06 13.38 13.06
C GLY A 58 -25.76 14.13 12.80
N VAL A 59 -24.75 13.41 12.31
CA VAL A 59 -23.48 13.98 11.87
C VAL A 59 -23.76 14.91 10.68
N THR A 60 -23.50 16.20 10.89
CA THR A 60 -23.60 17.22 9.85
C THR A 60 -22.36 17.11 8.97
N PHE A 61 -22.52 16.67 7.71
CA PHE A 61 -21.50 16.89 6.69
C PHE A 61 -21.30 18.40 6.55
N LYS A 62 -20.10 18.90 6.89
CA LYS A 62 -19.73 20.28 6.58
C LYS A 62 -19.83 20.48 5.07
N GLY A 63 -20.51 21.56 4.70
CA GLY A 63 -21.03 21.80 3.35
C GLY A 63 -19.94 21.86 2.29
N VAL A 64 -20.15 21.07 1.24
CA VAL A 64 -19.57 21.24 -0.09
C VAL A 64 -19.94 22.65 -0.58
N THR A 65 -18.93 23.48 -0.89
CA THR A 65 -19.12 24.83 -1.44
C THR A 65 -19.90 24.76 -2.76
N ALA A 66 -20.56 25.85 -3.15
CA ALA A 66 -21.36 25.88 -4.38
C ALA A 66 -20.51 25.57 -5.64
N GLU A 67 -19.23 25.95 -5.65
CA GLU A 67 -18.27 25.61 -6.71
C GLU A 67 -17.93 24.11 -6.74
N SER A 68 -17.75 23.46 -5.59
CA SER A 68 -17.48 22.02 -5.54
C SER A 68 -18.72 21.19 -5.92
N LYS A 69 -19.93 21.66 -5.61
CA LYS A 69 -21.17 21.06 -6.13
C LYS A 69 -21.31 21.19 -7.66
N ALA A 70 -20.98 22.35 -8.22
CA ALA A 70 -21.01 22.58 -9.66
C ALA A 70 -19.92 21.77 -10.40
N ARG A 71 -18.73 21.62 -9.82
CA ARG A 71 -17.65 20.71 -10.30
C ARG A 71 -18.09 19.24 -10.26
N ILE A 72 -18.71 18.80 -9.16
CA ILE A 72 -19.25 17.43 -9.04
C ILE A 72 -20.29 17.15 -10.14
N GLU A 73 -21.22 18.07 -10.40
CA GLU A 73 -22.19 17.94 -11.51
C GLU A 73 -21.53 17.91 -12.90
N THR A 74 -20.36 18.53 -13.09
CA THR A 74 -19.61 18.46 -14.36
C THR A 74 -18.76 17.19 -14.50
N ILE A 75 -18.27 16.60 -13.40
CA ILE A 75 -17.49 15.35 -13.36
C ILE A 75 -18.34 14.14 -13.79
N TYR A 76 -19.67 14.18 -13.60
CA TYR A 76 -20.59 13.09 -13.99
C TYR A 76 -20.76 12.86 -15.51
N LYS A 77 -20.03 13.57 -16.38
CA LYS A 77 -20.17 13.40 -17.84
C LYS A 77 -19.54 12.12 -18.40
N ASP A 78 -18.59 11.48 -17.71
CA ASP A 78 -18.00 10.21 -18.16
C ASP A 78 -17.92 9.18 -17.01
N SER A 79 -18.94 8.31 -16.94
CA SER A 79 -19.03 7.25 -15.93
C SER A 79 -17.91 6.22 -16.05
N MET A 80 -17.28 6.06 -17.22
CA MET A 80 -16.18 5.12 -17.41
C MET A 80 -14.89 5.64 -16.78
N LEU A 81 -14.68 6.95 -16.77
CA LEU A 81 -13.48 7.59 -16.21
C LEU A 81 -13.31 7.33 -14.70
N ALA A 82 -14.42 7.06 -13.99
CA ALA A 82 -14.37 6.64 -12.59
C ALA A 82 -13.62 5.31 -12.35
N ASN A 83 -13.47 4.48 -13.40
CA ASN A 83 -12.77 3.19 -13.35
C ASN A 83 -11.27 3.31 -13.66
N TYR A 84 -10.82 4.48 -14.10
CA TYR A 84 -9.41 4.75 -14.39
C TYR A 84 -8.56 4.55 -13.14
N VAL A 85 -7.47 3.81 -13.28
CA VAL A 85 -6.43 3.64 -12.27
C VAL A 85 -5.13 4.16 -12.87
N PRO A 86 -4.53 5.23 -12.33
CA PRO A 86 -3.28 5.76 -12.84
C PRO A 86 -2.13 4.76 -12.69
N VAL A 87 -1.23 4.79 -13.67
CA VAL A 87 -0.03 3.96 -13.73
C VAL A 87 1.20 4.84 -13.63
N TYR A 88 2.04 4.55 -12.65
CA TYR A 88 3.35 5.16 -12.49
C TYR A 88 4.44 4.17 -12.85
N VAL A 89 5.64 4.65 -13.16
CA VAL A 89 6.80 3.80 -13.43
C VAL A 89 7.97 4.23 -12.55
N MET A 90 8.54 3.30 -11.81
CA MET A 90 9.71 3.58 -10.98
C MET A 90 10.93 3.85 -11.87
N LEU A 91 11.66 4.94 -11.63
CA LEU A 91 12.88 5.29 -12.37
C LEU A 91 14.01 4.30 -12.08
N PRO A 92 15.06 4.20 -12.92
CA PRO A 92 16.23 3.35 -12.64
C PRO A 92 16.86 3.68 -11.28
N LEU A 93 17.36 2.65 -10.58
CA LEU A 93 18.24 2.88 -9.44
C LEU A 93 19.52 3.58 -9.92
N GLY A 94 20.03 4.51 -9.12
CA GLY A 94 21.20 5.32 -9.47
C GLY A 94 20.99 6.36 -10.56
N VAL A 95 19.73 6.70 -10.91
CA VAL A 95 19.45 7.84 -11.82
C VAL A 95 20.15 9.13 -11.34
N VAL A 96 20.24 9.30 -10.03
CA VAL A 96 21.21 10.20 -9.38
C VAL A 96 22.30 9.32 -8.76
N THR A 97 23.55 9.60 -9.09
CA THR A 97 24.72 8.84 -8.60
C THR A 97 25.06 9.21 -7.14
N ASP A 98 25.90 8.40 -6.48
CA ASP A 98 26.41 8.68 -5.11
C ASP A 98 27.12 10.04 -5.00
N ASP A 99 27.67 10.55 -6.11
CA ASP A 99 28.29 11.87 -6.20
C ASP A 99 27.29 13.02 -6.42
N ASN A 100 25.99 12.75 -6.28
CA ASN A 100 24.89 13.71 -6.52
C ASN A 100 24.89 14.27 -7.94
N VAL A 101 24.99 13.39 -8.95
CA VAL A 101 24.95 13.77 -10.37
C VAL A 101 23.84 13.01 -11.08
N LEU A 102 23.03 13.71 -11.87
CA LEU A 102 22.03 13.09 -12.76
C LEU A 102 22.73 12.42 -13.94
N GLU A 103 22.75 11.09 -13.96
CA GLU A 103 23.35 10.30 -15.03
C GLU A 103 22.45 10.29 -16.28
N ASP A 104 23.08 10.28 -17.47
CA ASP A 104 22.42 10.16 -18.78
C ASP A 104 21.10 10.95 -18.94
N LYS A 105 21.17 12.26 -18.68
CA LYS A 105 20.00 13.16 -18.80
C LYS A 105 19.28 13.05 -20.16
N VAL A 106 20.03 12.81 -21.24
CA VAL A 106 19.47 12.74 -22.61
C VAL A 106 18.73 11.43 -22.83
N GLY A 107 19.34 10.28 -22.49
CA GLY A 107 18.68 8.99 -22.61
C GLY A 107 17.46 8.87 -21.71
N LEU A 108 17.55 9.38 -20.47
CA LEU A 108 16.41 9.45 -19.56
C LEU A 108 15.28 10.30 -20.15
N LYS A 109 15.58 11.48 -20.71
CA LYS A 109 14.57 12.34 -21.36
C LYS A 109 13.82 11.61 -22.48
N ASN A 110 14.51 10.82 -23.28
CA ASN A 110 13.89 10.06 -24.37
C ASN A 110 12.96 8.98 -23.83
N LYS A 111 13.42 8.21 -22.83
CA LYS A 111 12.60 7.18 -22.16
C LYS A 111 11.35 7.79 -21.52
N LEU A 112 11.48 8.92 -20.80
CA LEU A 112 10.34 9.61 -20.18
C LEU A 112 9.31 10.08 -21.21
N LYS A 113 9.75 10.60 -22.36
CA LYS A 113 8.83 10.97 -23.45
C LYS A 113 8.08 9.76 -24.03
N GLU A 114 8.75 8.61 -24.13
CA GLU A 114 8.13 7.38 -24.58
C GLU A 114 7.10 6.86 -23.57
N LEU A 115 7.39 6.94 -22.26
CA LEU A 115 6.43 6.64 -21.20
C LEU A 115 5.19 7.55 -21.28
N HIS A 116 5.38 8.86 -21.41
CA HIS A 116 4.27 9.80 -21.56
C HIS A 116 3.44 9.50 -22.82
N ALA A 117 4.10 9.18 -23.95
CA ALA A 117 3.42 8.79 -25.18
C ALA A 117 2.66 7.45 -25.07
N ALA A 118 3.10 6.55 -24.18
CA ALA A 118 2.40 5.32 -23.82
C ALA A 118 1.19 5.55 -22.90
N GLY A 119 0.98 6.78 -22.42
CA GLY A 119 -0.10 7.18 -21.54
C GLY A 119 0.23 7.11 -20.05
N VAL A 120 1.47 6.76 -19.66
CA VAL A 120 1.88 6.69 -18.25
C VAL A 120 1.59 8.02 -17.54
N ASP A 121 1.02 7.94 -16.33
CA ASP A 121 0.55 9.10 -15.58
C ASP A 121 1.69 9.84 -14.87
N GLY A 122 2.71 9.11 -14.43
CA GLY A 122 3.87 9.68 -13.78
C GLY A 122 4.98 8.68 -13.51
N VAL A 123 5.96 9.10 -12.72
CA VAL A 123 7.10 8.28 -12.32
C VAL A 123 7.32 8.34 -10.81
N MET A 124 7.99 7.33 -10.28
CA MET A 124 8.41 7.26 -8.88
C MET A 124 9.93 7.26 -8.77
N VAL A 125 10.48 7.97 -7.78
CA VAL A 125 11.93 8.03 -7.56
C VAL A 125 12.30 8.06 -6.08
N ASP A 126 13.38 7.34 -5.76
CA ASP A 126 14.06 7.42 -4.48
C ASP A 126 14.86 8.72 -4.34
N VAL A 127 14.55 9.48 -3.28
CA VAL A 127 15.28 10.70 -2.90
C VAL A 127 16.19 10.35 -1.73
N TRP A 128 17.38 9.83 -2.08
CA TRP A 128 18.32 9.17 -1.18
C TRP A 128 18.93 10.10 -0.15
N TRP A 129 18.72 9.77 1.12
CA TRP A 129 19.31 10.51 2.24
C TRP A 129 20.84 10.54 2.17
N GLY A 130 21.46 9.40 1.82
CA GLY A 130 22.91 9.24 1.70
C GLY A 130 23.57 10.15 0.66
N ILE A 131 22.83 10.53 -0.40
CA ILE A 131 23.30 11.44 -1.46
C ILE A 131 23.17 12.89 -1.01
N VAL A 132 21.97 13.26 -0.53
CA VAL A 132 21.61 14.66 -0.31
C VAL A 132 22.27 15.24 0.95
N GLU A 133 22.32 14.50 2.06
CA GLU A 133 22.86 14.99 3.35
C GLU A 133 24.26 14.42 3.62
N SER A 134 25.22 14.73 2.74
CA SER A 134 26.62 14.26 2.88
C SER A 134 27.28 14.70 4.19
N LYS A 135 26.81 15.80 4.79
CA LYS A 135 27.19 16.31 6.12
C LYS A 135 25.94 16.74 6.89
N PRO A 136 25.95 16.69 8.25
CA PRO A 136 24.80 17.08 9.05
C PRO A 136 24.24 18.46 8.67
N GLN A 137 22.95 18.50 8.34
CA GLN A 137 22.19 19.70 7.94
C GLN A 137 22.74 20.44 6.70
N GLN A 138 23.57 19.80 5.89
CA GLN A 138 24.03 20.32 4.61
C GLN A 138 23.41 19.51 3.48
N TYR A 139 22.31 20.03 2.94
CA TYR A 139 21.52 19.38 1.90
C TYR A 139 21.88 19.93 0.52
N ASP A 140 22.24 19.05 -0.41
CA ASP A 140 22.43 19.41 -1.82
C ASP A 140 21.33 18.79 -2.69
N TRP A 141 20.33 19.61 -3.03
CA TRP A 141 19.18 19.20 -3.85
C TRP A 141 19.40 19.38 -5.37
N SER A 142 20.59 19.79 -5.81
CA SER A 142 20.83 20.26 -7.19
C SER A 142 20.52 19.21 -8.27
N ALA A 143 20.95 17.97 -8.11
CA ALA A 143 20.67 16.89 -9.07
C ALA A 143 19.19 16.51 -9.09
N TYR A 144 18.56 16.41 -7.91
CA TYR A 144 17.13 16.11 -7.79
C TYR A 144 16.26 17.22 -8.39
N ARG A 145 16.60 18.50 -8.19
CA ARG A 145 15.92 19.61 -8.88
C ARG A 145 16.04 19.49 -10.40
N THR A 146 17.22 19.12 -10.91
CA THR A 146 17.43 18.90 -12.35
C THR A 146 16.59 17.73 -12.88
N LEU A 147 16.47 16.66 -12.10
CA LEU A 147 15.63 15.51 -12.42
C LEU A 147 14.14 15.87 -12.41
N PHE A 148 13.66 16.60 -11.39
CA PHE A 148 12.26 16.97 -11.27
C PHE A 148 11.83 17.93 -12.39
N GLN A 149 12.71 18.88 -12.75
CA GLN A 149 12.49 19.72 -13.92
C GLN A 149 12.37 18.88 -15.19
N LEU A 150 13.20 17.84 -15.35
CA LEU A 150 13.14 16.96 -16.51
C LEU A 150 11.82 16.17 -16.56
N VAL A 151 11.34 15.66 -15.42
CA VAL A 151 10.04 14.96 -15.31
C VAL A 151 8.89 15.91 -15.68
N GLN A 152 8.91 17.14 -15.15
CA GLN A 152 7.94 18.18 -15.45
C GLN A 152 7.93 18.55 -16.95
N ASP A 153 9.10 18.74 -17.56
CA ASP A 153 9.26 19.01 -18.99
C ASP A 153 8.69 17.87 -19.87
N CYS A 154 8.70 16.64 -19.34
CA CYS A 154 8.13 15.47 -20.00
C CYS A 154 6.64 15.25 -19.69
N LYS A 155 6.01 16.16 -18.94
CA LYS A 155 4.57 16.15 -18.60
C LYS A 155 4.13 14.90 -17.83
N LEU A 156 5.01 14.38 -16.99
CA LEU A 156 4.73 13.28 -16.09
C LEU A 156 4.56 13.82 -14.65
N LYS A 157 3.70 13.19 -13.86
CA LYS A 157 3.63 13.43 -12.42
C LYS A 157 4.76 12.70 -11.68
N LEU A 158 4.96 13.04 -10.41
CA LEU A 158 6.05 12.51 -9.60
C LEU A 158 5.56 11.96 -8.25
N GLN A 159 6.03 10.77 -7.91
CA GLN A 159 6.00 10.21 -6.55
C GLN A 159 7.42 10.27 -6.00
N ALA A 160 7.63 11.00 -4.90
CA ALA A 160 8.94 11.17 -4.30
C ALA A 160 9.05 10.36 -3.01
N ILE A 161 10.02 9.45 -2.95
CA ILE A 161 10.27 8.62 -1.77
C ILE A 161 11.34 9.29 -0.90
N MET A 162 11.05 9.56 0.37
CA MET A 162 12.03 9.97 1.37
C MET A 162 12.83 8.75 1.81
N SER A 163 13.88 8.42 1.05
CA SER A 163 14.62 7.16 1.19
C SER A 163 15.68 7.26 2.30
N PHE A 164 15.25 7.07 3.55
CA PHE A 164 16.11 7.03 4.77
C PHE A 164 16.82 5.68 4.99
N HIS A 165 17.13 4.98 3.90
CA HIS A 165 17.72 3.65 3.91
C HIS A 165 18.80 3.55 2.85
N GLN A 166 19.62 2.51 2.94
CA GLN A 166 20.61 2.15 1.95
C GLN A 166 19.95 1.57 0.68
N CYS A 167 20.42 1.99 -0.49
CA CYS A 167 20.24 1.26 -1.74
C CYS A 167 21.38 0.26 -1.90
N GLY A 168 21.11 -0.95 -2.39
CA GLY A 168 22.11 -2.00 -2.52
C GLY A 168 21.88 -3.11 -1.51
N GLU A 169 22.30 -4.31 -1.90
CA GLU A 169 22.28 -5.52 -1.06
C GLU A 169 20.92 -6.25 -0.96
N ASN A 170 19.87 -5.71 -1.57
CA ASN A 170 18.57 -6.36 -1.76
C ASN A 170 18.37 -6.87 -3.20
N VAL A 171 17.34 -7.69 -3.43
CA VAL A 171 17.04 -8.28 -4.75
C VAL A 171 16.67 -7.22 -5.77
N GLY A 172 17.55 -7.03 -6.76
CA GLY A 172 17.32 -6.12 -7.88
C GLY A 172 18.08 -4.81 -7.78
N ASP A 173 18.83 -4.59 -6.70
CA ASP A 173 19.74 -3.47 -6.58
C ASP A 173 20.99 -3.67 -7.47
N CYS A 174 21.19 -2.74 -8.41
CA CYS A 174 22.41 -2.67 -9.23
C CYS A 174 23.37 -1.56 -8.78
N VAL A 175 23.00 -0.79 -7.76
CA VAL A 175 23.72 0.39 -7.25
C VAL A 175 23.81 0.29 -5.73
N PHE A 176 24.94 0.72 -5.17
CA PHE A 176 25.15 0.80 -3.72
C PHE A 176 25.20 2.27 -3.30
N ILE A 177 24.20 2.70 -2.52
CA ILE A 177 24.10 4.04 -1.93
C ILE A 177 23.88 3.84 -0.43
N PRO A 178 24.93 4.01 0.41
CA PRO A 178 24.82 3.80 1.84
C PRO A 178 24.03 4.92 2.54
N LEU A 179 23.73 4.74 3.83
CA LEU A 179 23.38 5.86 4.71
C LEU A 179 24.49 6.93 4.71
N PRO A 180 24.20 8.19 5.10
CA PRO A 180 25.21 9.23 5.15
C PRO A 180 26.46 8.81 5.93
N LYS A 181 27.65 9.10 5.39
CA LYS A 181 28.92 8.65 5.97
C LYS A 181 29.08 9.05 7.44
N TRP A 182 28.61 10.24 7.82
CA TRP A 182 28.66 10.73 9.19
C TRP A 182 27.79 9.91 10.17
N VAL A 183 26.66 9.34 9.70
CA VAL A 183 25.82 8.40 10.47
C VAL A 183 26.58 7.08 10.67
N LEU A 184 27.20 6.57 9.61
CA LEU A 184 27.99 5.34 9.67
C LEU A 184 29.20 5.48 10.61
N GLU A 185 29.84 6.65 10.66
CA GLU A 185 30.93 6.92 11.62
C GLU A 185 30.44 6.86 13.08
N ILE A 186 29.25 7.39 13.38
CA ILE A 186 28.63 7.24 14.72
C ILE A 186 28.45 5.75 15.03
N GLY A 187 27.96 4.98 14.06
CA GLY A 187 27.77 3.54 14.18
C GLY A 187 29.05 2.73 14.44
N LYS A 188 30.23 3.24 14.09
CA LYS A 188 31.51 2.60 14.50
C LYS A 188 31.76 2.71 16.00
N SER A 189 31.36 3.82 16.61
CA SER A 189 31.49 4.05 18.06
C SER A 189 30.34 3.46 18.86
N ASN A 190 29.15 3.40 18.27
CA ASN A 190 27.94 2.89 18.89
C ASN A 190 27.20 1.98 17.89
N PRO A 191 27.56 0.69 17.78
CA PRO A 191 26.94 -0.22 16.82
C PRO A 191 25.46 -0.47 17.07
N ASP A 192 24.96 -0.23 18.30
CA ASP A 192 23.55 -0.40 18.67
C ASP A 192 22.61 0.66 18.05
N ILE A 193 23.11 1.61 17.25
CA ILE A 193 22.22 2.46 16.42
C ILE A 193 21.58 1.68 15.27
N PHE A 194 22.09 0.48 14.99
CA PHE A 194 21.66 -0.38 13.90
C PHE A 194 20.87 -1.58 14.43
N TYR A 195 19.97 -2.10 13.60
CA TYR A 195 19.28 -3.34 13.91
C TYR A 195 20.27 -4.49 14.11
N THR A 196 19.98 -5.33 15.10
CA THR A 196 20.91 -6.39 15.51
C THR A 196 20.15 -7.69 15.71
N ASN A 197 20.68 -8.79 15.15
CA ASN A 197 20.11 -10.12 15.33
C ASN A 197 20.59 -10.81 16.61
N HIS A 198 20.07 -12.01 16.90
CA HIS A 198 20.42 -12.77 18.11
C HIS A 198 21.93 -13.05 18.24
N LYS A 199 22.63 -13.23 17.11
CA LYS A 199 24.07 -13.50 17.03
C LYS A 199 24.94 -12.24 17.21
N GLY A 200 24.33 -11.06 17.36
CA GLY A 200 25.05 -9.78 17.47
C GLY A 200 25.52 -9.19 16.14
N VAL A 201 25.01 -9.70 15.01
CA VAL A 201 25.30 -9.15 13.68
C VAL A 201 24.43 -7.92 13.46
N THR A 202 25.06 -6.81 13.07
CA THR A 202 24.40 -5.52 12.83
C THR A 202 24.05 -5.36 11.35
N ASN A 203 22.85 -4.85 11.06
CA ASN A 203 22.42 -4.46 9.72
C ASN A 203 22.46 -2.93 9.60
N LYS A 204 23.25 -2.42 8.64
CA LYS A 204 23.52 -0.98 8.44
C LYS A 204 22.62 -0.30 7.41
N GLU A 205 21.60 -1.00 6.92
CA GLU A 205 20.70 -0.52 5.88
C GLU A 205 19.83 0.65 6.35
N CYS A 206 19.47 0.67 7.63
CA CYS A 206 18.69 1.74 8.26
C CYS A 206 19.01 1.84 9.76
N ILE A 207 18.61 2.95 10.37
CA ILE A 207 18.75 3.17 11.82
C ILE A 207 17.68 2.35 12.56
N SER A 208 18.06 1.70 13.67
CA SER A 208 17.12 0.94 14.52
C SER A 208 16.08 1.86 15.14
N ILE A 209 14.81 1.43 15.13
CA ILE A 209 13.70 2.10 15.83
C ILE A 209 13.95 2.24 17.34
N GLY A 210 14.87 1.44 17.90
CA GLY A 210 15.27 1.57 19.30
C GLY A 210 15.88 2.94 19.64
N VAL A 211 16.42 3.64 18.65
CA VAL A 211 17.05 4.95 18.84
C VAL A 211 16.24 6.13 18.30
N ASP A 212 14.99 5.94 17.84
CA ASP A 212 14.13 6.98 17.24
C ASP A 212 14.11 8.31 18.00
N ASN A 213 14.09 8.23 19.34
CA ASN A 213 14.00 9.35 20.26
C ASN A 213 15.30 9.57 21.07
N GLN A 214 16.42 8.97 20.66
CA GLN A 214 17.71 9.09 21.34
C GLN A 214 18.59 10.14 20.65
N PRO A 215 19.07 11.18 21.36
CA PRO A 215 19.81 12.31 20.76
C PRO A 215 21.29 11.99 20.49
N LEU A 216 21.54 10.92 19.73
CA LEU A 216 22.86 10.34 19.48
C LEU A 216 23.57 10.96 18.26
N PHE A 217 22.85 11.72 17.43
CA PHE A 217 23.31 12.17 16.12
C PHE A 217 23.68 13.64 16.16
N HIS A 218 24.83 13.94 16.78
CA HIS A 218 25.29 15.32 17.05
C HIS A 218 24.26 16.15 17.85
N GLY A 219 23.58 15.50 18.81
CA GLY A 219 22.54 16.12 19.63
C GLY A 219 21.12 15.99 19.09
N ARG A 220 20.94 15.46 17.86
CA ARG A 220 19.63 15.20 17.26
C ARG A 220 19.19 13.74 17.42
N THR A 221 17.89 13.50 17.42
CA THR A 221 17.28 12.16 17.31
C THR A 221 17.05 11.77 15.84
N PRO A 222 16.97 10.47 15.48
CA PRO A 222 16.58 10.05 14.14
C PRO A 222 15.30 10.68 13.61
N ILE A 223 14.24 10.80 14.44
CA ILE A 223 13.00 11.47 14.03
C ILE A 223 13.28 12.95 13.67
N GLU A 224 14.13 13.64 14.42
CA GLU A 224 14.55 15.01 14.07
C GLU A 224 15.37 15.04 12.77
N LEU A 225 16.25 14.06 12.52
CA LEU A 225 16.99 13.95 11.25
C LEU A 225 16.02 13.85 10.06
N TYR A 226 15.04 12.95 10.16
CA TYR A 226 14.04 12.74 9.11
C TYR A 226 13.17 13.98 8.92
N THR A 227 12.79 14.64 10.02
CA THR A 227 11.99 15.87 10.00
C THR A 227 12.74 17.02 9.34
N ASP A 228 14.01 17.23 9.70
CA ASP A 228 14.88 18.26 9.10
C ASP A 228 15.05 18.01 7.60
N TYR A 229 15.27 16.76 7.20
CA TYR A 229 15.40 16.37 5.79
C TYR A 229 14.12 16.67 4.99
N MET A 230 12.96 16.24 5.49
CA MET A 230 11.67 16.52 4.85
C MET A 230 11.38 18.02 4.79
N THR A 231 11.72 18.78 5.85
CA THR A 231 11.56 20.24 5.88
C THR A 231 12.41 20.89 4.79
N SER A 232 13.68 20.51 4.72
CA SER A 232 14.60 20.99 3.68
C SER A 232 14.12 20.62 2.28
N PHE A 233 13.59 19.40 2.09
CA PHE A 233 13.00 18.97 0.81
C PHE A 233 11.82 19.86 0.42
N ARG A 234 10.86 20.08 1.33
CA ARG A 234 9.69 20.92 1.07
C ARG A 234 10.11 22.32 0.65
N ASP A 235 11.01 22.95 1.40
CA ASP A 235 11.44 24.33 1.17
C ASP A 235 12.20 24.46 -0.15
N ASN A 236 13.04 23.48 -0.50
CA ASN A 236 13.82 23.50 -1.73
C ASN A 236 13.06 23.00 -2.95
N MET A 237 11.86 22.44 -2.80
CA MET A 237 11.02 21.93 -3.88
C MET A 237 9.65 22.63 -3.95
N GLU A 238 9.51 23.79 -3.29
CA GLU A 238 8.27 24.57 -3.19
C GLU A 238 7.64 24.83 -4.56
N ASP A 239 8.44 25.22 -5.54
CA ASP A 239 7.99 25.48 -6.92
C ASP A 239 7.38 24.24 -7.59
N PHE A 240 7.94 23.05 -7.32
CA PHE A 240 7.39 21.79 -7.83
C PHE A 240 6.10 21.38 -7.10
N LEU A 241 6.01 21.66 -5.80
CA LEU A 241 4.81 21.43 -4.99
C LEU A 241 3.66 22.36 -5.41
N GLU A 242 3.95 23.64 -5.63
CA GLU A 242 2.97 24.64 -6.11
C GLU A 242 2.49 24.35 -7.53
N SER A 243 3.38 23.85 -8.40
CA SER A 243 3.02 23.41 -9.76
C SER A 243 2.25 22.08 -9.79
N GLU A 244 2.00 21.47 -8.62
CA GLU A 244 1.34 20.17 -8.44
C GLU A 244 2.04 19.05 -9.23
N LEU A 245 3.36 19.12 -9.41
CA LEU A 245 4.15 18.06 -10.05
C LEU A 245 4.07 16.77 -9.23
N MET A 246 4.27 16.90 -7.92
CA MET A 246 4.24 15.81 -6.96
C MET A 246 2.80 15.46 -6.61
N ILE A 247 2.48 14.17 -6.65
CA ILE A 247 1.15 13.67 -6.28
C ILE A 247 1.13 13.06 -4.88
N ASP A 248 2.25 12.45 -4.48
CA ASP A 248 2.46 11.91 -3.15
C ASP A 248 3.94 11.97 -2.74
N ILE A 249 4.12 12.01 -1.42
CA ILE A 249 5.40 11.87 -0.74
C ILE A 249 5.35 10.56 0.01
N GLU A 250 6.17 9.60 -0.42
CA GLU A 250 6.28 8.31 0.24
C GLU A 250 7.36 8.37 1.31
N VAL A 251 7.00 8.18 2.58
CA VAL A 251 7.96 8.28 3.69
C VAL A 251 8.59 6.92 3.95
N GLY A 252 9.92 6.84 3.86
CA GLY A 252 10.67 5.62 4.17
C GLY A 252 10.68 5.33 5.67
N LEU A 253 10.31 4.11 6.07
CA LEU A 253 10.09 3.74 7.48
C LEU A 253 10.98 2.57 7.97
N GLY A 254 12.03 2.24 7.22
CA GLY A 254 12.90 1.11 7.53
C GLY A 254 13.67 0.59 6.30
N PRO A 255 14.13 -0.67 6.31
CA PRO A 255 14.92 -1.25 5.22
C PRO A 255 14.10 -1.26 3.92
N ALA A 256 14.75 -1.01 2.78
CA ALA A 256 14.12 -0.75 1.47
C ALA A 256 13.00 0.33 1.48
N GLY A 257 12.98 1.19 2.50
CA GLY A 257 11.99 2.25 2.68
C GLY A 257 10.72 1.81 3.37
N GLU A 258 10.68 0.60 3.91
CA GLU A 258 9.44 -0.05 4.34
C GLU A 258 9.27 -0.08 5.85
N LEU A 259 8.02 -0.14 6.31
CA LEU A 259 7.71 -0.32 7.72
C LEU A 259 7.88 -1.77 8.19
N ARG A 260 9.13 -2.24 8.31
CA ARG A 260 9.48 -3.59 8.82
C ARG A 260 10.85 -3.62 9.49
N TYR A 261 11.19 -4.80 10.01
CA TYR A 261 12.56 -5.13 10.41
C TYR A 261 13.35 -5.77 9.26
N PRO A 262 14.70 -5.69 9.26
CA PRO A 262 15.56 -6.32 8.24
C PRO A 262 15.76 -7.83 8.48
N SER A 263 14.66 -8.58 8.56
CA SER A 263 14.64 -10.00 8.94
C SER A 263 15.17 -10.97 7.88
N TYR A 264 15.23 -10.57 6.61
CA TYR A 264 15.63 -11.41 5.47
C TYR A 264 16.73 -10.78 4.62
N THR A 265 17.84 -10.40 5.25
CA THR A 265 18.95 -9.71 4.56
C THR A 265 19.80 -10.71 3.75
N GLN A 266 19.80 -10.61 2.42
CA GLN A 266 20.53 -11.55 1.55
C GLN A 266 22.04 -11.55 1.79
N ASN A 267 22.64 -10.37 2.00
CA ASN A 267 24.07 -10.25 2.27
C ASN A 267 24.50 -10.85 3.61
N LEU A 268 23.56 -11.06 4.54
CA LEU A 268 23.79 -11.77 5.80
C LEU A 268 23.55 -13.28 5.68
N GLY A 269 23.32 -13.78 4.46
CA GLY A 269 23.20 -15.20 4.15
C GLY A 269 21.77 -15.72 4.10
N TRP A 270 20.75 -14.86 4.22
CA TRP A 270 19.36 -15.29 4.04
C TRP A 270 19.08 -15.65 2.58
N VAL A 271 18.35 -16.74 2.37
CA VAL A 271 17.92 -17.24 1.07
C VAL A 271 16.44 -17.60 1.15
N PHE A 272 15.67 -17.15 0.16
CA PHE A 272 14.26 -17.51 0.05
C PHE A 272 14.09 -19.04 -0.05
N PRO A 273 13.15 -19.68 0.69
CA PRO A 273 12.12 -19.09 1.54
C PRO A 273 12.42 -19.17 3.06
N GLY A 274 13.63 -18.89 3.53
CA GLY A 274 13.97 -18.95 4.96
C GLY A 274 13.04 -18.11 5.85
N ILE A 275 12.79 -18.54 7.10
CA ILE A 275 11.91 -17.82 8.06
C ILE A 275 12.42 -16.42 8.46
N GLY A 276 13.70 -16.12 8.24
CA GLY A 276 14.34 -14.88 8.70
C GLY A 276 14.60 -14.86 10.20
N GLU A 277 15.10 -13.74 10.72
CA GLU A 277 15.45 -13.58 12.13
C GLU A 277 14.83 -12.32 12.74
N PHE A 278 14.48 -12.38 14.03
CA PHE A 278 14.11 -11.18 14.79
C PHE A 278 15.30 -10.23 14.91
N GLN A 279 15.07 -8.92 14.76
CA GLN A 279 16.12 -7.90 14.68
C GLN A 279 16.11 -6.93 15.88
N CYS A 280 15.65 -7.39 17.04
CA CYS A 280 15.45 -6.58 18.24
C CYS A 280 16.56 -6.70 19.29
N TYR A 281 17.78 -7.09 18.91
CA TYR A 281 18.86 -7.39 19.86
C TYR A 281 19.87 -6.26 20.06
N ASP A 282 19.62 -5.07 19.51
CA ASP A 282 20.37 -3.87 19.91
C ASP A 282 20.06 -3.52 21.38
N LYS A 283 20.97 -2.84 22.06
CA LYS A 283 20.80 -2.56 23.50
C LYS A 283 19.56 -1.74 23.83
N TYR A 284 19.05 -0.92 22.90
CA TYR A 284 17.91 -0.04 23.14
C TYR A 284 16.62 -0.83 23.12
N LEU A 285 16.41 -1.65 22.09
CA LEU A 285 15.26 -2.56 22.00
C LEU A 285 15.29 -3.64 23.08
N LYS A 286 16.47 -4.16 23.43
CA LYS A 286 16.62 -5.07 24.59
C LYS A 286 16.18 -4.43 25.89
N ALA A 287 16.61 -3.19 26.17
CA ALA A 287 16.24 -2.47 27.38
C ALA A 287 14.73 -2.16 27.42
N ASP A 288 14.16 -1.70 26.29
CA ASP A 288 12.74 -1.43 26.13
C ASP A 288 11.89 -2.68 26.38
N PHE A 289 12.25 -3.82 25.78
CA PHE A 289 11.56 -5.09 26.04
C PHE A 289 11.65 -5.50 27.53
N LYS A 290 12.82 -5.32 28.15
CA LYS A 290 13.02 -5.70 29.55
C LYS A 290 12.16 -4.87 30.49
N GLU A 291 12.03 -3.57 30.23
CA GLU A 291 11.14 -2.67 30.97
C GLU A 291 9.66 -3.03 30.76
N ALA A 292 9.27 -3.30 29.51
CA ALA A 292 7.91 -3.72 29.19
C ALA A 292 7.53 -5.03 29.89
N ALA A 293 8.43 -6.01 29.89
CA ALA A 293 8.24 -7.30 30.55
C ALA A 293 8.15 -7.16 32.08
N ALA A 294 9.02 -6.34 32.70
CA ALA A 294 8.96 -6.05 34.12
C ALA A 294 7.64 -5.36 34.52
N THR A 295 7.17 -4.41 33.70
CA THR A 295 5.88 -3.71 33.91
C THR A 295 4.69 -4.66 33.79
N ALA A 296 4.78 -5.65 32.90
CA ALA A 296 3.77 -6.70 32.77
C ALA A 296 3.81 -7.74 33.91
N GLY A 297 4.71 -7.60 34.90
CA GLY A 297 4.85 -8.53 36.02
C GLY A 297 5.74 -9.74 35.74
N HIS A 298 6.46 -9.73 34.62
CA HIS A 298 7.33 -10.82 34.17
C HIS A 298 8.78 -10.35 33.94
N PRO A 299 9.48 -9.85 34.98
CA PRO A 299 10.86 -9.39 34.86
C PRO A 299 11.85 -10.51 34.47
N GLU A 300 11.45 -11.78 34.55
CA GLU A 300 12.21 -12.94 34.11
C GLU A 300 12.16 -13.18 32.59
N TRP A 301 11.25 -12.53 31.86
CA TRP A 301 11.17 -12.70 30.42
C TRP A 301 12.37 -12.04 29.72
N GLU A 302 12.90 -12.78 28.75
CA GLU A 302 13.98 -12.40 27.85
C GLU A 302 13.51 -12.51 26.40
N LEU A 303 14.20 -11.83 25.50
CA LEU A 303 14.00 -11.97 24.05
C LEU A 303 14.12 -13.45 23.63
N PRO A 304 13.48 -13.86 22.51
CA PRO A 304 13.59 -15.23 22.04
C PRO A 304 15.04 -15.65 21.81
N ASP A 305 15.38 -16.87 22.22
CA ASP A 305 16.66 -17.54 21.97
C ASP A 305 16.47 -18.87 21.21
N ASN A 306 15.22 -19.19 20.88
CA ASN A 306 14.79 -20.47 20.34
C ASN A 306 14.04 -20.35 19.00
N ALA A 307 14.23 -19.21 18.32
CA ALA A 307 13.59 -18.88 17.03
C ALA A 307 14.32 -19.42 15.79
N GLY A 308 15.44 -20.12 15.97
CA GLY A 308 16.26 -20.64 14.87
C GLY A 308 17.13 -19.58 14.18
N GLU A 309 17.55 -19.88 12.96
CA GLU A 309 18.36 -19.02 12.10
C GLU A 309 17.60 -18.60 10.83
N SER A 310 18.18 -17.65 10.10
CA SER A 310 17.57 -17.02 8.91
C SER A 310 16.99 -17.99 7.88
N ASN A 311 17.65 -19.12 7.64
CA ASN A 311 17.28 -20.10 6.60
C ASN A 311 16.54 -21.33 7.13
N ASP A 312 16.17 -21.34 8.41
CA ASP A 312 15.37 -22.41 8.97
C ASP A 312 13.96 -22.44 8.38
N VAL A 313 13.27 -23.56 8.62
CA VAL A 313 11.84 -23.75 8.34
C VAL A 313 11.07 -23.70 9.66
N PRO A 314 9.79 -23.28 9.68
CA PRO A 314 9.07 -23.06 10.93
C PRO A 314 9.11 -24.27 11.89
N GLU A 315 8.94 -25.48 11.36
CA GLU A 315 8.90 -26.74 12.10
C GLU A 315 10.24 -27.16 12.73
N SER A 316 11.38 -26.64 12.26
CA SER A 316 12.70 -26.94 12.84
C SER A 316 12.99 -26.13 14.11
N THR A 317 12.18 -25.10 14.38
CA THR A 317 12.40 -24.17 15.50
C THR A 317 11.43 -24.43 16.65
N GLU A 318 11.89 -24.29 17.89
CA GLU A 318 10.99 -24.40 19.05
C GLU A 318 9.99 -23.23 19.10
N PHE A 319 10.39 -22.05 18.61
CA PHE A 319 9.52 -20.89 18.60
C PHE A 319 8.35 -21.03 17.63
N PHE A 320 8.56 -21.47 16.38
CA PHE A 320 7.54 -21.44 15.32
C PHE A 320 6.86 -22.80 15.03
N ARG A 321 7.37 -23.93 15.55
CA ARG A 321 6.71 -25.23 15.38
C ARG A 321 5.26 -25.22 15.91
N PRO A 322 4.37 -26.10 15.45
CA PRO A 322 3.01 -26.23 16.00
C PRO A 322 3.04 -26.39 17.53
N GLY A 323 2.27 -25.57 18.26
CA GLY A 323 2.30 -25.52 19.72
C GLY A 323 3.58 -24.93 20.34
N GLY A 324 4.42 -24.27 19.53
CA GLY A 324 5.68 -23.65 19.94
C GLY A 324 5.54 -22.36 20.76
N THR A 325 6.67 -21.75 21.07
CA THR A 325 6.74 -20.56 21.95
C THR A 325 5.86 -19.41 21.47
N TYR A 326 5.67 -19.23 20.16
CA TYR A 326 4.83 -18.16 19.60
C TYR A 326 3.37 -18.19 20.09
N GLN A 327 2.86 -19.34 20.53
CA GLN A 327 1.51 -19.49 21.08
C GLN A 327 1.43 -19.31 22.60
N THR A 328 2.57 -19.33 23.29
CA THR A 328 2.64 -19.14 24.75
C THR A 328 2.35 -17.69 25.13
N GLU A 329 2.08 -17.43 26.41
CA GLU A 329 1.88 -16.07 26.92
C GLU A 329 3.10 -15.18 26.67
N LYS A 330 4.31 -15.67 26.99
CA LYS A 330 5.58 -14.98 26.71
C LYS A 330 5.74 -14.67 25.21
N GLY A 331 5.49 -15.64 24.34
CA GLY A 331 5.63 -15.46 22.89
C GLY A 331 4.63 -14.44 22.33
N LYS A 332 3.36 -14.51 22.75
CA LYS A 332 2.33 -13.54 22.38
C LYS A 332 2.65 -12.13 22.86
N PHE A 333 3.17 -12.01 24.09
CA PHE A 333 3.63 -10.74 24.64
C PHE A 333 4.78 -10.16 23.80
N PHE A 334 5.80 -10.97 23.53
CA PHE A 334 6.93 -10.57 22.68
C PHE A 334 6.49 -10.14 21.27
N LEU A 335 5.67 -10.93 20.58
CA LEU A 335 5.21 -10.60 19.23
C LEU A 335 4.32 -9.34 19.21
N THR A 336 3.52 -9.13 20.26
CA THR A 336 2.73 -7.90 20.42
C THR A 336 3.65 -6.70 20.62
N TRP A 337 4.63 -6.79 21.53
CA TRP A 337 5.63 -5.74 21.74
C TRP A 337 6.38 -5.42 20.43
N TYR A 338 6.94 -6.43 19.78
CA TYR A 338 7.78 -6.28 18.59
C TYR A 338 7.03 -5.64 17.42
N SER A 339 5.79 -6.05 17.17
CA SER A 339 4.94 -5.46 16.12
C SER A 339 4.44 -4.05 16.48
N ASN A 340 4.17 -3.78 17.76
CA ASN A 340 3.73 -2.46 18.22
C ASN A 340 4.80 -1.38 18.09
N LYS A 341 6.09 -1.75 18.17
CA LYS A 341 7.19 -0.80 17.91
C LYS A 341 7.13 -0.24 16.49
N LEU A 342 6.79 -1.06 15.48
CA LEU A 342 6.56 -0.58 14.12
C LEU A 342 5.35 0.35 14.02
N LEU A 343 4.23 0.02 14.68
CA LEU A 343 3.05 0.90 14.68
C LEU A 343 3.36 2.28 15.26
N THR A 344 4.13 2.33 16.35
CA THR A 344 4.52 3.58 17.02
C THR A 344 5.52 4.37 16.18
N HIS A 345 6.53 3.69 15.61
CA HIS A 345 7.51 4.31 14.71
C HIS A 345 6.84 4.96 13.50
N GLY A 346 5.98 4.22 12.80
CA GLY A 346 5.26 4.73 11.65
C GLY A 346 4.36 5.92 12.00
N ASP A 347 3.62 5.84 13.11
CA ASP A 347 2.74 6.93 13.59
C ASP A 347 3.54 8.22 13.88
N GLU A 348 4.67 8.11 14.61
CA GLU A 348 5.47 9.27 15.01
C GLU A 348 6.14 9.97 13.82
N ILE A 349 6.71 9.21 12.88
CA ILE A 349 7.34 9.78 11.69
C ILE A 349 6.30 10.39 10.75
N LEU A 350 5.15 9.74 10.56
CA LEU A 350 4.08 10.28 9.72
C LEU A 350 3.43 11.52 10.32
N ASP A 351 3.38 11.64 11.65
CA ASP A 351 2.97 12.86 12.34
C ASP A 351 3.90 14.02 11.96
N LYS A 352 5.22 13.80 11.97
CA LYS A 352 6.21 14.80 11.54
C LYS A 352 6.16 15.09 10.05
N ALA A 353 5.97 14.09 9.21
CA ALA A 353 5.79 14.29 7.77
C ALA A 353 4.54 15.16 7.50
N ASN A 354 3.45 14.94 8.23
CA ASN A 354 2.24 15.74 8.11
C ASN A 354 2.44 17.19 8.56
N ASP A 355 3.15 17.41 9.68
CA ASP A 355 3.53 18.76 10.13
C ASP A 355 4.36 19.50 9.07
N VAL A 356 5.29 18.81 8.41
CA VAL A 356 6.14 19.38 7.37
C VAL A 356 5.34 19.75 6.13
N PHE A 357 4.59 18.81 5.55
CA PHE A 357 3.88 18.99 4.28
C PHE A 357 2.48 19.58 4.43
N LEU A 358 2.15 20.12 5.61
CA LEU A 358 0.84 20.70 5.89
C LEU A 358 0.51 21.82 4.88
N GLY A 359 -0.70 21.77 4.31
CA GLY A 359 -1.15 22.74 3.31
C GLY A 359 -0.61 22.53 1.89
N CYS A 360 0.39 21.67 1.67
CA CYS A 360 0.81 21.28 0.33
C CYS A 360 -0.27 20.39 -0.31
N LYS A 361 -0.49 20.52 -1.63
CA LYS A 361 -1.43 19.68 -2.38
C LYS A 361 -0.82 18.33 -2.79
N VAL A 362 -0.30 17.60 -1.80
CA VAL A 362 0.28 16.27 -1.96
C VAL A 362 -0.36 15.32 -0.95
N LYS A 363 -0.39 14.03 -1.26
CA LYS A 363 -0.76 13.01 -0.28
C LYS A 363 0.48 12.48 0.42
N LEU A 364 0.37 12.17 1.71
CA LEU A 364 1.36 11.29 2.33
C LEU A 364 1.05 9.87 1.88
N ALA A 365 2.07 9.17 1.41
CA ALA A 365 2.03 7.74 1.29
C ALA A 365 2.93 7.18 2.38
N ALA A 366 2.41 6.21 3.12
CA ALA A 366 3.26 5.39 3.96
C ALA A 366 3.53 4.12 3.18
N LYS A 367 4.80 3.83 3.00
CA LYS A 367 5.23 2.56 2.44
C LYS A 367 5.01 1.46 3.48
N ILE A 368 3.81 0.87 3.50
CA ILE A 368 3.61 -0.52 3.96
C ILE A 368 3.87 -1.46 2.78
N LEU A 369 4.65 -1.00 1.79
CA LEU A 369 5.16 -1.89 0.78
C LEU A 369 6.26 -2.68 1.40
N ILE A 370 6.34 -3.87 0.84
CA ILE A 370 7.50 -4.69 0.98
C ILE A 370 8.22 -4.76 -0.37
N ASN A 371 9.03 -3.75 -0.64
CA ASN A 371 9.80 -3.61 -1.87
C ASN A 371 11.14 -4.35 -1.82
N GLN A 372 11.37 -5.10 -2.88
CA GLN A 372 12.49 -6.04 -3.02
C GLN A 372 12.33 -7.22 -2.09
N VAL A 373 11.38 -8.08 -2.48
CA VAL A 373 10.93 -9.23 -1.70
C VAL A 373 10.25 -8.73 -0.42
N ALA A 374 8.93 -8.54 -0.44
CA ALA A 374 8.02 -9.48 0.23
C ALA A 374 6.71 -8.89 0.75
N GLY A 375 5.64 -8.80 -0.06
CA GLY A 375 4.38 -9.24 0.54
C GLY A 375 4.71 -10.61 1.12
N ILE A 376 4.93 -10.73 2.45
CA ILE A 376 5.68 -11.83 3.07
C ILE A 376 4.82 -13.06 2.93
N HIS A 377 4.96 -13.64 1.74
CA HIS A 377 3.99 -14.54 1.19
C HIS A 377 4.40 -15.96 1.53
N TRP A 378 5.70 -16.22 1.66
CA TRP A 378 6.21 -17.49 2.13
C TRP A 378 5.88 -17.68 3.61
N TRP A 379 5.63 -18.94 3.97
CA TRP A 379 5.06 -19.37 5.25
C TRP A 379 3.66 -18.83 5.58
N TYR A 380 3.03 -18.01 4.73
CA TYR A 380 1.65 -17.51 4.95
C TYR A 380 0.62 -18.63 5.06
N LYS A 381 0.85 -19.79 4.41
CA LYS A 381 -0.04 -20.96 4.52
C LYS A 381 0.27 -21.86 5.72
N THR A 382 1.27 -21.52 6.54
CA THR A 382 1.57 -22.22 7.80
C THR A 382 0.83 -21.56 8.96
N GLU A 383 0.62 -22.27 10.06
CA GLU A 383 -0.07 -21.72 11.23
C GLU A 383 0.70 -20.56 11.88
N SER A 384 2.03 -20.60 11.84
CA SER A 384 2.89 -19.63 12.51
C SER A 384 3.16 -18.37 11.72
N HIS A 385 2.98 -18.38 10.38
CA HIS A 385 3.30 -17.24 9.52
C HIS A 385 4.73 -16.70 9.78
N ALA A 386 5.69 -17.59 10.02
CA ALA A 386 6.96 -17.27 10.68
C ALA A 386 7.71 -16.06 10.09
N ALA A 387 7.77 -15.94 8.76
CA ALA A 387 8.45 -14.81 8.13
C ALA A 387 7.70 -13.47 8.30
N GLU A 388 6.37 -13.47 8.37
CA GLU A 388 5.61 -12.26 8.71
C GLU A 388 5.96 -11.83 10.14
N LEU A 389 6.03 -12.79 11.07
CA LEU A 389 6.35 -12.53 12.47
C LEU A 389 7.75 -11.95 12.65
N THR A 390 8.78 -12.54 12.03
CA THR A 390 10.18 -12.06 12.12
C THR A 390 10.34 -10.66 11.53
N SER A 391 9.56 -10.36 10.48
CA SER A 391 9.51 -9.03 9.84
C SER A 391 8.74 -7.98 10.64
N GLY A 392 8.06 -8.39 11.72
CA GLY A 392 7.30 -7.51 12.62
C GLY A 392 5.80 -7.43 12.31
N TYR A 393 5.32 -8.11 11.27
CA TYR A 393 3.90 -8.22 10.99
C TYR A 393 3.30 -9.36 11.79
N TYR A 394 2.67 -9.03 12.93
CA TYR A 394 2.03 -10.05 13.78
C TYR A 394 0.69 -10.53 13.19
N ASN A 395 0.75 -11.17 12.03
CA ASN A 395 -0.38 -11.74 11.32
C ASN A 395 -0.44 -13.26 11.56
N LEU A 396 -1.63 -13.76 11.85
CA LEU A 396 -1.95 -15.18 12.00
C LEU A 396 -3.33 -15.46 11.38
N HIS A 397 -3.75 -16.73 11.32
CA HIS A 397 -5.10 -17.07 10.87
C HIS A 397 -6.22 -16.40 11.70
N HIS A 398 -5.98 -16.19 13.00
CA HIS A 398 -6.94 -15.62 13.95
C HIS A 398 -6.58 -14.22 14.45
N ARG A 399 -5.56 -13.59 13.85
CA ARG A 399 -5.09 -12.23 14.19
C ARG A 399 -4.70 -11.49 12.91
N ASP A 400 -5.39 -10.42 12.58
CA ASP A 400 -5.02 -9.55 11.46
C ASP A 400 -3.84 -8.65 11.86
N GLY A 401 -2.68 -8.85 11.23
CA GLY A 401 -1.47 -8.07 11.48
C GLY A 401 -1.37 -6.78 10.68
N TYR A 402 -2.17 -6.60 9.63
CA TYR A 402 -2.05 -5.49 8.69
C TYR A 402 -3.10 -4.40 8.90
N ARG A 403 -4.32 -4.78 9.29
CA ARG A 403 -5.39 -3.81 9.54
C ARG A 403 -5.09 -2.81 10.68
N PRO A 404 -4.35 -3.17 11.75
CA PRO A 404 -3.86 -2.17 12.72
C PRO A 404 -2.98 -1.09 12.08
N ILE A 405 -2.15 -1.46 11.11
CA ILE A 405 -1.31 -0.52 10.37
C ILE A 405 -2.18 0.37 9.50
N ALA A 406 -3.15 -0.19 8.78
CA ALA A 406 -4.13 0.60 8.02
C ALA A 406 -4.92 1.57 8.92
N ARG A 407 -5.32 1.14 10.13
CA ARG A 407 -5.98 2.02 11.09
C ARG A 407 -5.07 3.16 11.54
N MET A 408 -3.79 2.88 11.80
CA MET A 408 -2.81 3.92 12.12
C MET A 408 -2.71 4.94 10.98
N LEU A 409 -2.56 4.50 9.73
CA LEU A 409 -2.51 5.40 8.56
C LEU A 409 -3.75 6.28 8.39
N SER A 410 -4.93 5.80 8.82
CA SER A 410 -6.22 6.51 8.64
C SER A 410 -6.28 7.86 9.35
N ARG A 411 -5.47 8.05 10.40
CA ARG A 411 -5.39 9.32 11.12
C ARG A 411 -4.57 10.36 10.34
N HIS A 412 -3.62 9.92 9.51
CA HIS A 412 -2.76 10.76 8.68
C HIS A 412 -3.33 11.00 7.28
N ASN A 413 -4.48 10.37 6.95
CA ASN A 413 -5.01 10.33 5.58
C ASN A 413 -3.96 9.84 4.57
N ALA A 414 -3.12 8.88 5.01
CA ALA A 414 -2.03 8.37 4.20
C ALA A 414 -2.51 7.24 3.27
N ILE A 415 -1.84 7.10 2.12
CA ILE A 415 -2.04 5.98 1.20
C ILE A 415 -1.31 4.74 1.76
N LEU A 416 -1.99 3.60 1.75
CA LEU A 416 -1.37 2.30 1.96
C LEU A 416 -0.84 1.81 0.62
N ASN A 417 0.47 1.86 0.40
CA ASN A 417 1.08 1.29 -0.79
C ASN A 417 1.46 -0.19 -0.50
N PHE A 418 1.06 -1.16 -1.34
CA PHE A 418 1.31 -2.62 -1.12
C PHE A 418 1.84 -3.39 -2.36
N THR A 419 2.65 -4.42 -2.18
CA THR A 419 3.44 -5.04 -3.27
C THR A 419 2.86 -6.39 -3.72
N CYS A 420 3.60 -7.12 -4.56
CA CYS A 420 3.25 -8.46 -5.06
C CYS A 420 1.96 -8.49 -5.90
N LEU A 421 1.57 -7.36 -6.48
CA LEU A 421 0.32 -7.27 -7.25
C LEU A 421 0.28 -8.17 -8.48
N GLU A 422 1.45 -8.61 -8.97
CA GLU A 422 1.63 -9.42 -10.16
C GLU A 422 1.68 -10.92 -9.90
N MET A 423 1.99 -11.32 -8.66
CA MET A 423 2.31 -12.71 -8.32
C MET A 423 1.06 -13.60 -8.19
N ARG A 424 1.24 -14.87 -8.54
CA ARG A 424 0.23 -15.93 -8.36
C ARG A 424 0.77 -17.08 -7.54
N ASN A 425 -0.11 -17.74 -6.79
CA ASN A 425 0.27 -18.83 -5.89
C ASN A 425 0.97 -20.00 -6.60
N HIS A 426 0.60 -20.29 -7.85
CA HIS A 426 1.18 -21.41 -8.60
C HIS A 426 2.57 -21.11 -9.20
N GLU A 427 2.99 -19.84 -9.20
CA GLU A 427 4.35 -19.44 -9.61
C GLU A 427 5.36 -19.67 -8.49
N GLN A 428 4.89 -19.96 -7.28
CA GLN A 428 5.71 -20.06 -6.07
C GLN A 428 6.05 -21.52 -5.78
N PRO A 429 7.27 -21.81 -5.30
CA PRO A 429 7.66 -23.16 -4.90
C PRO A 429 6.77 -23.67 -3.75
N ALA A 430 6.44 -24.95 -3.77
CA ALA A 430 5.51 -25.56 -2.81
C ALA A 430 6.08 -25.53 -1.38
N GLU A 431 7.38 -25.74 -1.25
CA GLU A 431 8.16 -25.70 -0.02
C GLU A 431 8.14 -24.34 0.67
N ALA A 432 7.88 -23.25 -0.06
CA ALA A 432 7.76 -21.93 0.53
C ALA A 432 6.42 -21.73 1.25
N CYS A 433 5.46 -22.66 1.13
CA CYS A 433 4.10 -22.53 1.68
C CYS A 433 3.47 -21.16 1.37
N SER A 434 3.68 -20.69 0.13
CA SER A 434 3.37 -19.31 -0.25
C SER A 434 1.86 -19.06 -0.43
N GLY A 435 1.35 -17.94 0.09
CA GLY A 435 -0.04 -17.47 -0.04
C GLY A 435 -0.17 -16.03 -0.54
N VAL A 436 0.55 -15.70 -1.62
CA VAL A 436 0.66 -14.32 -2.12
C VAL A 436 -0.68 -13.70 -2.53
N GLN A 437 -1.56 -14.46 -3.18
CA GLN A 437 -2.86 -13.93 -3.62
C GLN A 437 -3.79 -13.64 -2.44
N GLU A 438 -3.80 -14.53 -1.45
CA GLU A 438 -4.58 -14.36 -0.21
C GLU A 438 -4.03 -13.20 0.64
N LEU A 439 -2.71 -13.02 0.66
CA LEU A 439 -2.07 -11.91 1.34
C LEU A 439 -2.45 -10.56 0.72
N VAL A 440 -2.31 -10.41 -0.61
CA VAL A 440 -2.76 -9.19 -1.32
C VAL A 440 -4.23 -8.92 -1.02
N GLN A 441 -5.09 -9.92 -1.16
CA GLN A 441 -6.52 -9.77 -0.88
C GLN A 441 -6.79 -9.31 0.56
N ARG A 442 -6.06 -9.85 1.55
CA ARG A 442 -6.17 -9.47 2.96
C ARG A 442 -5.77 -8.01 3.18
N VAL A 443 -4.60 -7.60 2.69
CA VAL A 443 -4.06 -6.25 2.92
C VAL A 443 -4.92 -5.19 2.24
N LEU A 444 -5.26 -5.37 0.95
CA LEU A 444 -6.09 -4.37 0.24
C LEU A 444 -7.48 -4.27 0.88
N SER A 445 -8.06 -5.40 1.30
CA SER A 445 -9.35 -5.40 2.01
C SER A 445 -9.27 -4.67 3.34
N GLY A 446 -8.21 -4.88 4.12
CA GLY A 446 -7.97 -4.20 5.39
C GLY A 446 -7.87 -2.68 5.22
N GLY A 447 -7.13 -2.22 4.20
CA GLY A 447 -7.03 -0.80 3.85
C GLY A 447 -8.38 -0.18 3.52
N TRP A 448 -9.15 -0.81 2.63
CA TRP A 448 -10.48 -0.31 2.26
C TRP A 448 -11.49 -0.34 3.41
N MET A 449 -11.43 -1.32 4.32
CA MET A 449 -12.29 -1.37 5.50
C MET A 449 -12.01 -0.25 6.51
N GLU A 450 -10.76 0.20 6.60
CA GLU A 450 -10.37 1.37 7.40
C GLU A 450 -10.54 2.70 6.62
N ASN A 451 -11.18 2.66 5.45
CA ASN A 451 -11.44 3.78 4.54
C ASN A 451 -10.17 4.48 4.04
N LEU A 452 -9.10 3.71 3.80
CA LEU A 452 -7.90 4.21 3.15
C LEU A 452 -7.97 4.12 1.63
N GLU A 453 -7.19 4.98 1.01
CA GLU A 453 -6.70 4.76 -0.34
C GLU A 453 -5.59 3.72 -0.32
N VAL A 454 -5.64 2.79 -1.28
CA VAL A 454 -4.70 1.67 -1.35
C VAL A 454 -4.05 1.66 -2.73
N ALA A 455 -2.75 1.87 -2.78
CA ALA A 455 -1.92 1.78 -3.99
C ALA A 455 -1.08 0.50 -3.96
N GLY A 456 -0.31 0.24 -5.02
CA GLY A 456 0.60 -0.89 -4.99
C GLY A 456 1.56 -1.05 -6.14
N GLU A 457 2.42 -2.05 -6.02
CA GLU A 457 3.54 -2.32 -6.92
C GLU A 457 3.65 -3.80 -7.29
N ASN A 458 4.32 -4.09 -8.40
CA ASN A 458 4.83 -5.43 -8.66
C ASN A 458 6.14 -5.65 -7.89
N ALA A 459 6.30 -6.82 -7.27
CA ALA A 459 7.48 -7.11 -6.46
C ALA A 459 8.71 -7.45 -7.32
N LEU A 460 8.50 -8.11 -8.47
CA LEU A 460 9.56 -8.49 -9.41
C LEU A 460 9.28 -7.93 -10.81
N ALA A 461 10.35 -7.64 -11.56
CA ALA A 461 10.23 -7.18 -12.93
C ALA A 461 9.60 -8.27 -13.82
N ARG A 462 8.40 -8.00 -14.36
CA ARG A 462 7.62 -8.91 -15.19
C ARG A 462 7.13 -8.19 -16.44
N TYR A 463 7.23 -8.85 -17.59
CA TYR A 463 6.91 -8.25 -18.89
C TYR A 463 5.80 -9.01 -19.64
N ASP A 464 5.24 -10.05 -19.03
CA ASP A 464 4.26 -10.95 -19.61
C ASP A 464 2.81 -10.55 -19.28
N CYS A 465 1.87 -10.96 -20.16
CA CYS A 465 0.44 -10.69 -20.00
C CYS A 465 -0.15 -11.30 -18.72
N GLU A 466 0.42 -12.37 -18.16
CA GLU A 466 -0.14 -13.02 -16.98
C GLU A 466 0.02 -12.16 -15.74
N ALA A 467 1.24 -11.63 -15.53
CA ALA A 467 1.56 -10.66 -14.50
C ALA A 467 0.66 -9.41 -14.62
N TYR A 468 0.59 -8.81 -15.80
CA TYR A 468 -0.26 -7.64 -16.03
C TYR A 468 -1.75 -7.91 -15.79
N ASN A 469 -2.25 -9.09 -16.19
CA ASN A 469 -3.64 -9.49 -15.92
C ASN A 469 -3.90 -9.69 -14.41
N GLN A 470 -2.91 -10.13 -13.65
CA GLN A 470 -3.00 -10.25 -12.20
C GLN A 470 -3.04 -8.88 -11.53
N ILE A 471 -2.20 -7.93 -11.98
CA ILE A 471 -2.24 -6.53 -11.54
C ILE A 471 -3.60 -5.91 -11.85
N LEU A 472 -4.13 -6.10 -13.07
CA LEU A 472 -5.45 -5.60 -13.47
C LEU A 472 -6.59 -6.16 -12.61
N LEU A 473 -6.49 -7.41 -12.18
CA LEU A 473 -7.44 -8.02 -11.25
C LEU A 473 -7.35 -7.35 -9.88
N ASN A 474 -6.15 -7.17 -9.34
CA ASN A 474 -5.96 -6.53 -8.04
C ASN A 474 -6.35 -5.04 -8.04
N ALA A 475 -6.10 -4.32 -9.15
CA ALA A 475 -6.45 -2.92 -9.32
C ALA A 475 -7.97 -2.66 -9.28
N ARG A 476 -8.76 -3.61 -9.81
CA ARG A 476 -10.23 -3.59 -9.82
C ARG A 476 -10.77 -4.99 -9.57
N PRO A 477 -10.83 -5.42 -8.31
CA PRO A 477 -11.18 -6.81 -7.98
C PRO A 477 -12.61 -7.21 -8.30
N ASN A 478 -13.48 -6.22 -8.51
CA ASN A 478 -14.87 -6.40 -8.91
C ASN A 478 -15.15 -5.89 -10.34
N GLY A 479 -14.09 -5.73 -11.15
CA GLY A 479 -14.19 -5.29 -12.53
C GLY A 479 -14.64 -3.84 -12.71
N ILE A 480 -15.02 -3.51 -13.95
CA ILE A 480 -15.50 -2.18 -14.33
C ILE A 480 -16.98 -1.99 -13.95
N ASN A 481 -17.29 -0.85 -13.36
CA ASN A 481 -18.65 -0.35 -13.26
C ASN A 481 -18.94 0.65 -14.40
N ARG A 482 -19.81 0.27 -15.34
CA ARG A 482 -20.16 1.12 -16.50
C ARG A 482 -20.95 2.37 -16.14
N TYR A 483 -21.60 2.38 -14.98
CA TYR A 483 -22.56 3.41 -14.58
C TYR A 483 -22.07 4.29 -13.42
N GLY A 484 -20.79 4.18 -13.05
CA GLY A 484 -20.22 4.98 -11.98
C GLY A 484 -18.90 4.41 -11.46
N PRO A 485 -18.45 4.83 -10.27
CA PRO A 485 -17.24 4.29 -9.68
C PRO A 485 -17.39 2.80 -9.36
N PRO A 486 -16.31 2.01 -9.52
CA PRO A 486 -16.29 0.61 -9.08
C PRO A 486 -16.43 0.54 -7.55
N THR A 487 -16.93 -0.59 -7.04
CA THR A 487 -17.07 -0.82 -5.59
C THR A 487 -15.74 -0.72 -4.87
N LEU A 488 -14.70 -1.31 -5.47
CA LEU A 488 -13.34 -1.34 -4.95
C LEU A 488 -12.39 -1.04 -6.11
N LYS A 489 -11.42 -0.15 -5.86
CA LYS A 489 -10.42 0.28 -6.84
C LYS A 489 -9.16 0.67 -6.08
N MET A 490 -8.02 0.28 -6.61
CA MET A 490 -6.74 0.81 -6.13
C MET A 490 -6.60 2.29 -6.51
N TYR A 491 -5.92 3.04 -5.66
CA TYR A 491 -5.63 4.45 -5.89
C TYR A 491 -4.69 4.59 -7.09
N GLY A 492 -3.54 3.93 -7.08
CA GLY A 492 -2.65 3.86 -8.23
C GLY A 492 -1.83 2.57 -8.23
N VAL A 493 -1.15 2.30 -9.33
CA VAL A 493 -0.17 1.22 -9.42
C VAL A 493 1.16 1.77 -9.93
N THR A 494 2.25 1.43 -9.25
CA THR A 494 3.60 1.79 -9.66
C THR A 494 4.34 0.57 -10.17
N TYR A 495 4.79 0.62 -11.42
CA TYR A 495 5.48 -0.49 -12.08
C TYR A 495 6.99 -0.44 -11.84
N LEU A 496 7.53 -1.53 -11.30
CA LEU A 496 8.95 -1.76 -11.07
C LEU A 496 9.53 -2.56 -12.26
N ARG A 497 10.43 -2.02 -13.09
CA ARG A 497 11.04 -0.67 -13.10
C ARG A 497 11.31 -0.26 -14.55
N LEU A 498 11.48 1.04 -14.81
CA LEU A 498 12.03 1.52 -16.08
C LEU A 498 13.41 0.91 -16.33
N SER A 499 13.55 0.22 -17.44
CA SER A 499 14.80 -0.44 -17.86
C SER A 499 14.85 -0.53 -19.38
N ASP A 500 16.03 -0.78 -19.95
CA ASP A 500 16.14 -1.03 -21.40
C ASP A 500 15.35 -2.28 -21.83
N VAL A 501 15.16 -3.24 -20.92
CA VAL A 501 14.35 -4.44 -21.17
C VAL A 501 12.87 -4.09 -21.29
N LEU A 502 12.35 -3.20 -20.44
CA LEU A 502 10.99 -2.68 -20.58
C LEU A 502 10.78 -1.96 -21.92
N MET A 503 11.80 -1.19 -22.35
CA MET A 503 11.76 -0.38 -23.57
C MET A 503 11.96 -1.20 -24.87
N GLN A 504 12.21 -2.51 -24.78
CA GLN A 504 12.23 -3.38 -25.97
C GLN A 504 10.84 -3.41 -26.61
N GLU A 505 10.78 -3.33 -27.95
CA GLU A 505 9.53 -3.14 -28.72
C GLU A 505 8.38 -4.06 -28.26
N THR A 506 8.61 -5.38 -28.19
CA THR A 506 7.59 -6.36 -27.78
C THR A 506 7.10 -6.17 -26.34
N ASN A 507 8.03 -5.88 -25.41
CA ASN A 507 7.70 -5.68 -24.00
C ASN A 507 6.94 -4.36 -23.82
N PHE A 508 7.38 -3.32 -24.50
CA PHE A 508 6.78 -1.99 -24.43
C PHE A 508 5.39 -1.95 -25.09
N ASP A 509 5.17 -2.71 -26.17
CA ASP A 509 3.85 -2.89 -26.77
C ASP A 509 2.88 -3.57 -25.81
N THR A 510 3.34 -4.60 -25.10
CA THR A 510 2.55 -5.28 -24.07
C THR A 510 2.26 -4.35 -22.88
N PHE A 511 3.25 -3.57 -22.46
CA PHE A 511 3.10 -2.57 -21.40
C PHE A 511 2.12 -1.46 -21.77
N LYS A 512 2.16 -0.93 -23.00
CA LYS A 512 1.17 0.04 -23.50
C LYS A 512 -0.25 -0.51 -23.45
N ALA A 513 -0.42 -1.77 -23.84
CA ALA A 513 -1.72 -2.42 -23.74
C ALA A 513 -2.17 -2.54 -22.28
N PHE A 514 -1.26 -2.87 -21.36
CA PHE A 514 -1.53 -2.89 -19.91
C PHE A 514 -1.97 -1.52 -19.39
N VAL A 515 -1.23 -0.44 -19.69
CA VAL A 515 -1.58 0.95 -19.31
C VAL A 515 -2.99 1.29 -19.80
N ARG A 516 -3.28 1.01 -21.08
CA ARG A 516 -4.61 1.23 -21.64
C ARG A 516 -5.72 0.46 -20.91
N LYS A 517 -5.46 -0.77 -20.44
CA LYS A 517 -6.42 -1.53 -19.63
C LYS A 517 -6.56 -0.98 -18.21
N MET A 518 -5.49 -0.47 -17.60
CA MET A 518 -5.54 0.23 -16.31
C MET A 518 -6.40 1.49 -16.39
N HIS A 519 -6.37 2.17 -17.53
CA HIS A 519 -7.21 3.34 -17.83
C HIS A 519 -8.63 3.01 -18.30
N ALA A 520 -9.09 1.77 -18.14
CA ALA A 520 -10.41 1.34 -18.58
C ALA A 520 -10.67 1.50 -20.10
N ASN A 521 -9.61 1.34 -20.92
CA ASN A 521 -9.55 1.62 -22.37
C ASN A 521 -9.75 3.09 -22.78
N LEU A 522 -9.66 4.01 -21.83
CA LEU A 522 -9.66 5.45 -22.10
C LEU A 522 -8.26 5.92 -22.48
N ASP A 523 -8.19 7.06 -23.13
CA ASP A 523 -6.92 7.76 -23.34
C ASP A 523 -6.45 8.39 -22.02
N TYR A 524 -5.15 8.70 -21.94
CA TYR A 524 -4.53 9.37 -20.80
C TYR A 524 -5.31 10.64 -20.41
N SER A 525 -5.60 10.78 -19.11
CA SER A 525 -6.25 11.95 -18.54
C SER A 525 -5.24 12.78 -17.72
N PRO A 526 -4.84 13.97 -18.17
CA PRO A 526 -3.84 14.78 -17.47
C PRO A 526 -4.35 15.43 -16.18
N ASP A 527 -5.66 15.52 -16.00
CA ASP A 527 -6.30 16.10 -14.82
C ASP A 527 -6.80 14.97 -13.89
N PRO A 528 -6.15 14.77 -12.73
CA PRO A 528 -6.51 13.72 -11.78
C PRO A 528 -7.90 13.86 -11.17
N GLU A 529 -8.42 15.09 -11.05
CA GLU A 529 -9.74 15.32 -10.47
C GLU A 529 -10.84 14.65 -11.32
N ARG A 530 -10.62 14.51 -12.63
CA ARG A 530 -11.60 13.91 -13.55
C ARG A 530 -11.83 12.42 -13.29
N TYR A 531 -10.86 11.72 -12.71
CA TYR A 531 -10.98 10.31 -12.31
C TYR A 531 -10.95 10.11 -10.79
N TYR A 532 -11.43 11.11 -10.05
CA TYR A 532 -11.61 11.07 -8.60
C TYR A 532 -10.29 10.95 -7.82
N HIS A 533 -9.19 11.45 -8.38
CA HIS A 533 -7.94 11.68 -7.67
C HIS A 533 -7.84 13.16 -7.29
N PHE A 534 -8.30 13.50 -6.09
CA PHE A 534 -8.23 14.87 -5.59
C PHE A 534 -6.94 15.09 -4.80
N THR A 535 -6.13 16.05 -5.24
CA THR A 535 -5.01 16.63 -4.48
C THR A 535 -5.53 17.87 -3.73
N VAL A 536 -6.21 17.63 -2.61
CA VAL A 536 -6.56 18.71 -1.69
C VAL A 536 -5.33 19.10 -0.86
N PRO A 537 -5.23 20.37 -0.39
CA PRO A 537 -4.24 20.73 0.61
C PRO A 537 -4.26 19.76 1.77
N MET A 538 -3.07 19.31 2.19
CA MET A 538 -2.94 18.37 3.30
C MET A 538 -3.52 18.99 4.58
N GLU A 539 -4.42 18.25 5.21
CA GLU A 539 -5.00 18.60 6.50
C GLU A 539 -4.13 18.06 7.64
N PRO A 540 -4.21 18.66 8.84
CA PRO A 540 -3.54 18.11 10.01
C PRO A 540 -4.00 16.67 10.29
N SER A 541 -3.07 15.84 10.75
CA SER A 541 -3.37 14.51 11.27
C SER A 541 -4.48 14.60 12.31
N LYS A 542 -5.37 13.59 12.33
CA LYS A 542 -6.46 13.50 13.32
C LYS A 542 -5.90 13.34 14.74
N THR A 543 -6.71 13.06 15.74
CA THR A 543 -6.20 12.76 17.10
C THR A 543 -5.46 11.43 17.13
N LYS A 544 -4.36 11.34 17.90
CA LYS A 544 -3.57 10.10 18.07
C LYS A 544 -4.48 8.98 18.54
N ILE A 545 -4.39 7.83 17.86
CA ILE A 545 -5.20 6.65 18.18
C ILE A 545 -4.42 5.84 19.22
N PRO A 546 -4.97 5.58 20.42
CA PRO A 546 -4.31 4.74 21.40
C PRO A 546 -4.02 3.34 20.84
N LEU A 547 -2.92 2.74 21.28
CA LEU A 547 -2.44 1.46 20.76
C LEU A 547 -3.47 0.35 20.97
N GLU A 548 -4.22 0.38 22.07
CA GLU A 548 -5.27 -0.58 22.38
C GLU A 548 -6.39 -0.54 21.34
N VAL A 549 -6.71 0.66 20.84
CA VAL A 549 -7.73 0.90 19.81
C VAL A 549 -7.22 0.51 18.42
N LEU A 550 -5.91 0.70 18.15
CA LEU A 550 -5.27 0.14 16.95
C LEU A 550 -5.38 -1.39 16.95
N LEU A 551 -5.11 -2.01 18.11
CA LEU A 551 -5.13 -3.46 18.27
C LEU A 551 -6.52 -4.08 18.23
N GLU A 552 -7.61 -3.32 18.41
CA GLU A 552 -8.95 -3.81 18.09
C GLU A 552 -9.09 -4.23 16.61
N ALA A 553 -8.29 -3.63 15.72
CA ALA A 553 -8.24 -3.97 14.31
C ALA A 553 -7.66 -5.38 14.06
N THR A 554 -7.02 -6.00 15.04
CA THR A 554 -6.51 -7.38 14.92
C THR A 554 -7.61 -8.44 14.82
N LYS A 555 -8.86 -8.08 15.16
CA LYS A 555 -10.01 -8.96 14.98
C LYS A 555 -10.13 -9.38 13.51
N PRO A 556 -10.08 -10.68 13.18
CA PRO A 556 -10.16 -11.15 11.81
C PRO A 556 -11.47 -10.70 11.14
N VAL A 557 -11.34 -10.25 9.91
CA VAL A 557 -12.46 -9.86 9.05
C VAL A 557 -12.37 -10.64 7.75
N LYS A 558 -13.52 -11.01 7.20
CA LYS A 558 -13.56 -11.70 5.91
C LYS A 558 -13.13 -10.72 4.82
N PRO A 559 -12.09 -11.02 4.02
CA PRO A 559 -11.68 -10.16 2.91
C PRO A 559 -12.82 -9.98 1.90
N TYR A 560 -12.80 -8.87 1.18
CA TYR A 560 -13.71 -8.64 0.06
C TYR A 560 -13.48 -9.69 -1.04
N SER A 561 -14.53 -10.07 -1.76
CA SER A 561 -14.45 -11.11 -2.79
C SER A 561 -13.85 -10.59 -4.09
N TRP A 562 -12.82 -11.25 -4.63
CA TRP A 562 -12.28 -10.96 -5.96
C TRP A 562 -13.03 -11.77 -7.02
N TYR A 563 -13.05 -11.26 -8.25
CA TYR A 563 -13.28 -12.08 -9.42
C TYR A 563 -12.14 -13.09 -9.59
N LYS A 564 -12.42 -14.20 -10.29
CA LYS A 564 -11.38 -15.20 -10.58
C LYS A 564 -10.30 -14.63 -11.51
N GLU A 565 -10.71 -13.73 -12.40
CA GLU A 565 -9.86 -13.12 -13.41
C GLU A 565 -10.39 -11.72 -13.71
N THR A 566 -9.53 -10.82 -14.20
CA THR A 566 -9.95 -9.48 -14.62
C THR A 566 -10.93 -9.55 -15.80
N ASP A 567 -11.88 -8.62 -15.85
CA ASP A 567 -12.78 -8.40 -16.99
C ASP A 567 -12.13 -7.61 -18.14
N MET A 568 -10.90 -7.13 -17.90
CA MET A 568 -10.11 -6.28 -18.79
C MET A 568 -8.84 -6.98 -19.28
N LYS A 569 -8.92 -8.28 -19.56
CA LYS A 569 -7.75 -9.09 -19.92
C LYS A 569 -7.00 -8.55 -21.14
N LEU A 570 -5.68 -8.67 -21.06
CA LEU A 570 -4.77 -8.71 -22.20
C LEU A 570 -4.89 -10.08 -22.86
N GLY A 571 -5.18 -10.11 -24.16
CA GLY A 571 -5.22 -11.36 -24.93
C GLY A 571 -3.86 -11.63 -25.58
N HIS A 572 -3.49 -12.91 -25.76
CA HIS A 572 -2.30 -13.27 -26.56
C HIS A 572 -2.39 -12.76 -28.02
N VAL A 573 -3.60 -12.50 -28.50
CA VAL A 573 -3.87 -12.07 -29.88
C VAL A 573 -3.91 -10.54 -30.02
N THR A 574 -4.07 -9.78 -28.92
CA THR A 574 -4.18 -8.30 -29.01
C THR A 574 -2.85 -7.66 -29.35
N GLY A 575 -1.72 -8.18 -28.89
CA GLY A 575 -0.40 -7.70 -29.33
C GLY A 575 -0.20 -7.80 -30.85
N PHE A 576 -0.61 -8.92 -31.46
CA PHE A 576 -0.47 -9.13 -32.91
C PHE A 576 -1.52 -8.36 -33.73
N LEU A 577 -2.78 -8.28 -33.26
CA LEU A 577 -3.82 -7.49 -33.92
C LEU A 577 -3.56 -5.98 -33.79
N ASP A 578 -3.15 -5.50 -32.62
CA ASP A 578 -2.75 -4.10 -32.41
C ASP A 578 -1.47 -3.76 -33.18
N TYR A 579 -0.51 -4.70 -33.29
CA TYR A 579 0.66 -4.59 -34.17
C TYR A 579 0.27 -4.53 -35.65
N ILE A 580 -0.64 -5.40 -36.11
CA ILE A 580 -1.16 -5.36 -37.48
C ILE A 580 -1.91 -4.05 -37.74
N VAL A 581 -2.74 -3.60 -36.81
CA VAL A 581 -3.46 -2.33 -36.92
C VAL A 581 -2.47 -1.16 -36.93
N ALA A 582 -1.44 -1.17 -36.09
CA ALA A 582 -0.38 -0.16 -36.06
C ALA A 582 0.46 -0.14 -37.34
N ILE A 583 0.79 -1.31 -37.92
CA ILE A 583 1.45 -1.43 -39.23
C ILE A 583 0.54 -0.86 -40.33
N ILE A 584 -0.74 -1.22 -40.33
CA ILE A 584 -1.71 -0.72 -41.29
C ILE A 584 -1.77 0.82 -41.19
N PHE A 585 -1.86 1.39 -39.99
CA PHE A 585 -1.84 2.84 -39.78
C PHE A 585 -0.50 3.50 -40.20
N ARG A 586 0.67 2.86 -39.99
CA ARG A 586 1.97 3.35 -40.48
C ARG A 586 2.03 3.34 -42.02
N ILE A 587 1.53 2.29 -42.66
CA ILE A 587 1.46 2.16 -44.12
C ILE A 587 0.51 3.22 -44.70
N PHE A 588 -0.62 3.50 -44.06
CA PHE A 588 -1.55 4.55 -44.49
C PHE A 588 -1.00 5.97 -44.27
N LYS A 589 -0.21 6.21 -43.20
CA LYS A 589 0.50 7.49 -43.02
C LYS A 589 1.59 7.74 -44.06
N LEU A 590 2.27 6.68 -44.53
CA LEU A 590 3.28 6.78 -45.60
C LEU A 590 2.70 6.97 -47.00
N LYS A 591 1.40 6.74 -47.21
CA LYS A 591 0.71 6.98 -48.49
C LYS A 591 0.03 8.35 -48.59
N LEU A 592 0.11 9.17 -47.55
CA LEU A 592 -0.55 10.47 -47.44
C LEU A 592 0.44 11.65 -47.35
N ASN A 593 1.74 11.42 -47.59
CA ASN A 593 2.76 12.44 -47.78
C ASN A 593 3.33 12.41 -49.19
#